data_AF-A0A8X6HW58-F1
#
_entry.id   AF-A0A8X6HW58-F1
#
_cell.length_a   1.000
_cell.length_b   1.000
_cell.length_c   1.000
_cell.angle_alpha   90.00
_cell.angle_beta   90.00
_cell.angle_gamma   90.00
#
_symmetry.space_group_name_H-M   'P 1'
#
loop_
_entity.id
_entity.type
_entity.pdbx_description
1 polymer ?
#
loop_
_entity_poly.entity_id
_entity_poly.type
_entity_poly.pdbx_seq_one_letter_code
_entity_poly.pdbx_strand_id
1 'polypeptide(L)'
;MCTVSKKLINNMLISAIAYEILLENVQLFDFESTKIKDIQLEREEEQSDLALGQETETSEINSAKSSFVKLQRMDESLRPVWSQAKNKENAYEINDGVLIHTESICSEDVKQVVLPTKEKKL
;
A
#
# COMPACT_ATOMS: atom_id res chain seq x y z
N MET A 1 -14.09 -44.41 -17.55
CA MET A 1 -13.66 -43.95 -16.21
C MET A 1 -12.59 -42.88 -16.41
N CYS A 2 -12.86 -41.61 -16.09
CA CYS A 2 -11.81 -40.57 -16.13
C CYS A 2 -10.91 -40.72 -14.92
N THR A 3 -9.65 -41.09 -15.16
CA THR A 3 -8.62 -41.13 -14.13
C THR A 3 -8.05 -39.73 -13.94
N VAL A 4 -8.29 -39.15 -12.77
CA VAL A 4 -7.67 -37.88 -12.40
C VAL A 4 -6.19 -38.14 -12.09
N SER A 5 -5.31 -37.30 -12.62
CA SER A 5 -3.86 -37.43 -12.37
C SER A 5 -3.57 -37.21 -10.88
N LYS A 6 -2.72 -38.08 -10.29
CA LYS A 6 -2.22 -37.92 -8.90
C LYS A 6 -1.64 -36.52 -8.66
N LYS A 7 -1.01 -35.93 -9.68
CA LYS A 7 -0.46 -34.58 -9.64
C LYS A 7 -1.54 -33.51 -9.47
N LEU A 8 -2.69 -33.68 -10.13
CA LEU A 8 -3.81 -32.74 -10.00
C LEU A 8 -4.39 -32.78 -8.60
N ILE A 9 -4.58 -33.99 -8.05
CA ILE A 9 -5.08 -34.18 -6.68
C ILE A 9 -4.13 -33.52 -5.67
N ASN A 10 -2.82 -33.76 -5.80
CA ASN A 10 -1.82 -33.18 -4.91
C ASN A 10 -1.80 -31.65 -4.97
N ASN A 11 -1.84 -31.08 -6.18
CA ASN A 11 -1.89 -29.63 -6.34
C ASN A 11 -3.16 -29.03 -5.75
N MET A 12 -4.30 -29.70 -5.92
CA MET A 12 -5.58 -29.26 -5.36
C MET A 12 -5.56 -29.27 -3.83
N LEU A 13 -4.99 -30.32 -3.22
CA LEU A 13 -4.83 -30.42 -1.77
C LEU A 13 -3.94 -29.28 -1.23
N ILE A 14 -2.79 -29.02 -1.87
CA ILE A 14 -1.88 -27.93 -1.48
C ILE A 14 -2.60 -26.58 -1.60
N SER A 15 -3.35 -26.36 -2.69
CA SER A 15 -4.10 -25.11 -2.86
C SER A 15 -5.20 -24.91 -1.83
N ALA A 16 -5.88 -25.99 -1.40
CA ALA A 16 -6.90 -25.92 -0.36
C ALA A 16 -6.30 -25.53 0.99
N ILE A 17 -5.18 -26.14 1.39
CA ILE A 17 -4.46 -25.81 2.62
C ILE A 17 -3.96 -24.36 2.59
N ALA A 18 -3.36 -23.93 1.48
CA ALA A 18 -2.89 -22.55 1.34
C ALA A 18 -4.03 -21.52 1.43
N TYR A 19 -5.20 -21.86 0.88
CA TYR A 19 -6.40 -21.02 0.97
C TYR A 19 -6.94 -20.91 2.39
N GLU A 20 -7.01 -22.02 3.14
CA GLU A 20 -7.44 -22.02 4.54
C GLU A 20 -6.52 -21.15 5.42
N ILE A 21 -5.20 -21.27 5.25
CA ILE A 21 -4.23 -20.43 5.98
C ILE A 21 -4.41 -18.94 5.63
N LEU A 22 -4.65 -18.61 4.37
CA LEU A 22 -4.90 -17.23 3.95
C LEU A 22 -6.19 -16.69 4.59
N LEU A 23 -7.24 -17.51 4.64
CA LEU A 23 -8.51 -17.14 5.27
C LEU A 23 -8.31 -16.83 6.76
N GLU A 24 -7.56 -17.67 7.48
CA GLU A 24 -7.22 -17.44 8.89
C GLU A 24 -6.43 -16.14 9.07
N ASN A 25 -5.45 -15.86 8.22
CA ASN A 25 -4.67 -14.62 8.26
C ASN A 25 -5.53 -13.36 8.02
N VAL A 26 -6.50 -13.43 7.11
CA VAL A 26 -7.43 -12.32 6.85
C VAL A 26 -8.39 -12.13 8.04
N GLN A 27 -8.91 -13.21 8.62
CA GLN A 27 -9.78 -13.13 9.80
C GLN A 27 -9.04 -12.59 11.04
N LEU A 28 -7.77 -12.94 11.21
CA LEU A 28 -6.91 -12.37 12.25
C LEU A 28 -6.75 -10.86 12.07
N PHE A 29 -6.59 -10.38 10.83
CA PHE A 29 -6.53 -8.95 10.53
C PHE A 29 -7.83 -8.23 10.88
N ASP A 30 -8.99 -8.83 10.59
CA ASP A 30 -10.29 -8.28 10.99
C ASP A 30 -10.42 -8.21 12.52
N PHE A 31 -9.96 -9.23 13.27
CA PHE A 31 -10.01 -9.24 14.74
C PHE A 31 -9.07 -8.22 15.39
N GLU A 32 -7.84 -8.06 14.89
CA GLU A 32 -6.93 -7.01 15.34
C GLU A 32 -7.50 -5.62 15.07
N SER A 33 -8.17 -5.42 13.94
CA SER A 33 -8.86 -4.17 13.62
C SER A 33 -9.99 -3.86 14.60
N THR A 34 -10.81 -4.85 14.98
CA THR A 34 -11.89 -4.66 15.97
C THR A 34 -11.33 -4.34 17.36
N LYS A 35 -10.26 -4.99 17.78
CA LYS A 35 -9.61 -4.72 19.08
C LYS A 35 -9.02 -3.31 19.15
N ILE A 36 -8.50 -2.79 18.05
CA ILE A 36 -8.04 -1.38 17.97
C ILE A 36 -9.21 -0.41 18.13
N LYS A 37 -10.37 -0.72 17.53
CA LYS A 37 -11.61 0.08 17.67
C LYS A 37 -12.15 0.05 19.10
N ASP A 38 -12.16 -1.10 19.76
CA ASP A 38 -12.61 -1.21 21.15
C ASP A 38 -11.70 -0.42 22.11
N ILE A 39 -10.38 -0.43 21.86
CA ILE A 39 -9.40 0.39 22.62
C ILE A 39 -9.59 1.90 22.33
N GLN A 40 -10.08 2.27 21.16
CA GLN A 40 -10.46 3.66 20.84
C GLN A 40 -11.77 4.06 21.52
N LEU A 41 -12.76 3.17 21.59
CA LEU A 41 -14.05 3.45 22.22
C LEU A 41 -13.94 3.64 23.74
N GLU A 42 -13.14 2.81 24.43
CA GLU A 42 -12.89 2.98 25.87
C GLU A 42 -12.10 4.27 26.19
N ARG A 43 -11.34 4.81 25.22
CA ARG A 43 -10.61 6.08 25.38
C ARG A 43 -11.51 7.31 25.21
N GLU A 44 -12.62 7.18 24.48
CA GLU A 44 -13.56 8.28 24.23
C GLU A 44 -14.51 8.53 25.43
N GLU A 45 -14.81 7.51 26.24
CA GLU A 45 -15.68 7.68 27.43
C GLU A 45 -14.99 8.38 28.62
N GLU A 46 -13.65 8.41 28.67
CA GLU A 46 -12.90 9.12 29.73
C GLU A 46 -12.56 10.59 29.37
N GLN A 47 -12.82 11.05 28.15
CA GLN A 47 -12.40 12.39 27.67
C GLN A 47 -13.52 13.40 27.47
N SER A 48 -14.68 13.25 28.12
CA SER A 48 -15.78 14.21 28.00
C SER A 48 -15.59 15.53 28.76
N ASP A 49 -14.40 15.84 29.29
CA ASP A 49 -14.22 16.98 30.22
C ASP A 49 -13.01 17.89 29.94
N LEU A 50 -12.39 17.83 28.77
CA LEU A 50 -11.34 18.80 28.40
C LEU A 50 -11.43 19.23 26.93
N ALA A 51 -12.06 20.39 26.73
CA ALA A 51 -11.99 21.15 25.50
C ALA A 51 -10.54 21.58 25.19
N LEU A 52 -9.94 21.03 24.13
CA LEU A 52 -9.04 21.72 23.18
C LEU A 52 -8.50 20.71 22.14
N GLY A 53 -8.53 21.07 20.86
CA GLY A 53 -7.67 20.42 19.85
C GLY A 53 -8.39 19.54 18.83
N GLN A 54 -9.24 20.17 18.02
CA GLN A 54 -9.49 19.68 16.67
C GLN A 54 -8.13 19.70 15.92
N GLU A 55 -7.87 18.67 15.09
CA GLU A 55 -6.71 18.48 14.19
C GLU A 55 -5.59 17.52 14.67
N THR A 56 -5.82 16.21 14.63
CA THR A 56 -4.73 15.22 14.71
C THR A 56 -4.74 14.15 13.60
N GLU A 57 -5.87 13.87 12.94
CA GLU A 57 -5.91 12.79 11.94
C GLU A 57 -5.45 13.20 10.52
N THR A 58 -5.52 14.49 10.17
CA THR A 58 -5.01 15.01 8.89
C THR A 58 -3.49 15.15 8.86
N SER A 59 -2.83 15.12 10.01
CA SER A 59 -1.39 15.41 10.11
C SER A 59 -0.52 14.22 9.73
N GLU A 60 -0.92 13.00 10.11
CA GLU A 60 -0.08 11.81 9.97
C GLU A 60 -0.02 11.27 8.53
N ILE A 61 -1.14 11.27 7.81
CA ILE A 61 -1.19 10.86 6.39
C ILE A 61 -0.43 11.86 5.51
N ASN A 62 -0.59 13.16 5.77
CA ASN A 62 0.16 14.21 5.07
C ASN A 62 1.66 14.13 5.41
N SER A 63 2.01 13.78 6.65
CA SER A 63 3.38 13.51 7.07
C SER A 63 4.00 12.34 6.30
N ALA A 64 3.30 11.20 6.22
CA ALA A 64 3.76 10.01 5.48
C ALA A 64 3.88 10.26 3.96
N LYS A 65 2.95 11.01 3.37
CA LYS A 65 3.05 11.43 1.96
C LYS A 65 4.27 12.33 1.73
N SER A 66 4.52 13.28 2.63
CA SER A 66 5.69 14.16 2.55
C SER A 66 7.01 13.40 2.68
N SER A 67 7.08 12.38 3.54
CA SER A 67 8.27 11.57 3.73
C SER A 67 8.56 10.70 2.52
N PHE A 68 7.52 10.13 1.90
CA PHE A 68 7.64 9.37 0.65
C PHE A 68 8.16 10.24 -0.51
N VAL A 69 7.60 11.43 -0.70
CA VAL A 69 8.08 12.38 -1.73
C VAL A 69 9.54 12.75 -1.48
N LYS A 70 9.91 12.96 -0.22
CA LYS A 70 11.30 13.25 0.16
C LYS A 70 12.22 12.09 -0.22
N LEU A 71 11.83 10.85 0.04
CA LEU A 71 12.60 9.66 -0.38
C LEU A 71 12.75 9.59 -1.91
N GLN A 72 11.68 9.80 -2.68
CA GLN A 72 11.75 9.86 -4.15
C GLN A 72 12.70 10.97 -4.66
N ARG A 73 12.73 12.12 -4.00
CA ARG A 73 13.59 13.26 -4.37
C ARG A 73 15.05 13.04 -3.99
N MET A 74 15.30 12.34 -2.89
CA MET A 74 16.65 12.00 -2.43
C MET A 74 17.28 10.87 -3.25
N ASP A 75 16.48 10.04 -3.92
CA ASP A 75 16.99 9.01 -4.82
C ASP A 75 17.62 9.65 -6.08
N GLU A 76 18.95 9.61 -6.13
CA GLU A 76 19.72 10.14 -7.25
C GLU A 76 19.42 9.43 -8.57
N SER A 77 19.05 8.14 -8.53
CA SER A 77 18.70 7.36 -9.72
C SER A 77 17.41 7.85 -10.38
N LEU A 78 16.53 8.50 -9.62
CA LEU A 78 15.29 9.08 -10.11
C LEU A 78 15.47 10.51 -10.64
N ARG A 79 16.64 11.15 -10.49
CA ARG A 79 16.87 12.52 -10.98
C ARG A 79 16.58 12.69 -12.48
N PRO A 80 17.01 11.79 -13.39
CA PRO A 80 16.68 11.91 -14.81
C PRO A 80 15.16 11.82 -15.03
N VAL A 81 14.48 10.94 -14.30
CA VAL A 81 13.03 10.73 -14.39
C VAL A 81 12.26 11.96 -13.91
N TRP A 82 12.72 12.60 -12.81
CA TRP A 82 12.18 13.88 -12.34
C TRP A 82 12.32 15.00 -13.37
N SER A 83 13.43 15.05 -14.10
CA SER A 83 13.62 16.02 -15.19
C SER A 83 12.69 15.75 -16.37
N GLN A 84 12.51 14.48 -16.74
CA GLN A 84 11.58 14.08 -17.80
C GLN A 84 10.12 14.41 -17.44
N ALA A 85 9.71 14.14 -16.20
CA ALA A 85 8.36 14.42 -15.73
C ALA A 85 8.03 15.93 -15.70
N LYS A 86 9.04 16.79 -15.48
CA LYS A 86 8.86 18.26 -15.58
C LYS A 86 8.61 18.72 -17.01
N ASN A 87 9.23 18.08 -17.98
CA ASN A 87 9.11 18.46 -19.39
C ASN A 87 7.85 17.89 -20.06
N LYS A 88 7.10 16.99 -19.37
CA LYS A 88 5.91 16.30 -19.90
C LYS A 88 6.14 15.57 -21.23
N GLU A 89 7.37 15.17 -21.50
CA GLU A 89 7.78 14.58 -22.78
C GLU A 89 7.67 13.05 -22.81
N ASN A 90 7.29 12.40 -21.70
CA ASN A 90 7.36 10.95 -21.54
C ASN A 90 6.21 10.39 -20.69
N ALA A 91 6.21 9.06 -20.52
CA ALA A 91 5.34 8.28 -19.64
C ALA A 91 5.46 8.60 -18.13
N TYR A 92 6.07 9.72 -17.75
CA TYR A 92 6.24 10.13 -16.35
C TYR A 92 5.61 11.49 -16.11
N GLU A 93 4.87 11.62 -15.01
CA GLU A 93 4.26 12.87 -14.58
C GLU A 93 4.46 13.12 -13.08
N ILE A 94 4.35 14.38 -12.66
CA ILE A 94 4.36 14.76 -11.25
C ILE A 94 2.92 15.03 -10.84
N ASN A 95 2.35 14.15 -10.02
CA ASN A 95 1.00 14.28 -9.49
C ASN A 95 1.07 14.50 -7.97
N ASP A 96 0.56 15.64 -7.50
CA ASP A 96 0.59 16.04 -6.10
C ASP A 96 1.97 15.88 -5.42
N GLY A 97 3.00 16.31 -6.14
CA GLY A 97 4.39 16.22 -5.70
C GLY A 97 5.03 14.83 -5.78
N VAL A 98 4.27 13.80 -6.16
CA VAL A 98 4.73 12.40 -6.32
C VAL A 98 5.05 12.11 -7.78
N LEU A 99 6.13 11.37 -8.03
CA LEU A 99 6.47 10.89 -9.36
C LEU A 99 5.63 9.66 -9.73
N ILE A 100 4.90 9.75 -10.84
CA ILE A 100 4.01 8.72 -11.38
C ILE A 100 4.51 8.28 -12.75
N HIS A 101 4.44 6.97 -13.02
CA HIS A 101 4.63 6.37 -14.34
C HIS A 101 3.28 5.95 -14.92
N THR A 102 3.08 6.13 -16.22
CA THR A 102 1.92 5.60 -16.95
C THR A 102 2.39 4.51 -17.92
N GLU A 103 1.88 3.29 -17.75
CA GLU A 103 2.19 2.16 -18.61
C GLU A 103 0.90 1.69 -19.32
N SER A 104 0.99 1.35 -20.61
CA SER A 104 -0.17 0.80 -21.33
C SER A 104 -0.18 -0.73 -21.19
N ILE A 105 -1.14 -1.25 -20.44
CA ILE A 105 -1.34 -2.68 -20.19
C ILE A 105 -2.69 -3.07 -20.79
N CYS A 106 -2.72 -4.06 -21.68
CA CYS A 106 -3.95 -4.50 -22.34
C CYS A 106 -4.73 -3.38 -23.05
N SER A 107 -4.05 -2.35 -23.55
CA SER A 107 -4.64 -1.13 -24.16
C SER A 107 -5.28 -0.16 -23.16
N GLU A 108 -5.04 -0.34 -21.86
CA GLU A 108 -5.44 0.59 -20.81
C GLU A 108 -4.21 1.28 -20.21
N ASP A 109 -4.30 2.58 -19.99
CA ASP A 109 -3.25 3.35 -19.35
C ASP A 109 -3.32 3.20 -17.83
N VAL A 110 -2.32 2.54 -17.25
CA VAL A 110 -2.21 2.27 -15.82
C VAL A 110 -1.21 3.24 -15.19
N LYS A 111 -1.69 4.02 -14.21
CA LYS A 111 -0.86 4.94 -13.43
C LYS A 111 -0.27 4.26 -12.21
N GLN A 112 1.04 4.32 -12.05
CA GLN A 112 1.79 3.66 -10.99
C GLN A 112 2.71 4.64 -10.28
N VAL A 113 2.80 4.53 -8.95
CA VAL A 113 3.74 5.34 -8.16
C VAL A 113 5.16 4.80 -8.36
N VAL A 114 6.11 5.69 -8.66
CA VAL A 114 7.51 5.30 -8.82
C VAL A 114 8.14 5.10 -7.44
N LEU A 115 8.62 3.90 -7.12
CA LEU A 115 9.25 3.66 -5.82
C LEU A 115 10.72 4.14 -5.81
N PRO A 116 11.19 4.79 -4.72
CA PRO A 116 12.61 5.03 -4.53
C PRO A 116 13.34 3.69 -4.38
N THR A 117 14.44 3.51 -5.11
CA THR A 117 15.22 2.27 -5.12
C THR A 117 16.05 2.06 -3.85
N LYS A 118 16.24 3.12 -3.05
CA LYS A 118 17.02 3.08 -1.81
C LYS A 118 16.15 2.77 -0.58
N GLU A 119 15.63 1.55 -0.53
CA GLU A 119 15.55 0.74 0.70
C GLU A 119 15.80 -0.73 0.35
N LYS A 120 17.09 -1.09 0.24
CA LYS A 120 17.55 -2.47 0.42
C LYS A 120 18.36 -2.54 1.70
N LYS A 121 17.67 -2.67 2.84
CA LYS A 121 18.22 -3.42 3.98
C LYS A 121 17.26 -4.59 4.20
N LEU A 122 17.71 -5.75 3.72
CA LEU A 122 17.22 -7.06 4.12
C LEU A 122 17.43 -7.24 5.63
#